data_AF-A0A929H0E7-F1
#
_entry.id   AF-A0A929H0E7-F1
#
_cell.length_a   1.000
_cell.length_b   1.000
_cell.length_c   1.000
_cell.angle_alpha   90.00
_cell.angle_beta   90.00
_cell.angle_gamma   90.00
#
_symmetry.space_group_name_H-M   'P 1'
#
loop_
_entity.id
_entity.type
_entity.pdbx_description
1 polymer ?
#
loop_
_entity_poly.entity_id
_entity_poly.type
_entity_poly.pdbx_seq_one_letter_code
_entity_poly.pdbx_strand_id
1 'polypeptide(L)'
;MVKNVTRKSARRLWHYAITQAEEQPADAGRVEWHGDIGMLKRREHAGRARYDLVQRENGKLRVYYGVTENGIHGEWARLVGLDAD
;
A
#
# COMPACT_ATOMS: atom_id res chain seq x y z
N MET A 1 7.53 20.26 4.14
CA MET A 1 6.84 19.15 4.83
C MET A 1 5.35 19.48 4.87
N VAL A 2 4.49 18.62 4.31
CA VAL A 2 3.03 18.83 4.33
C VAL A 2 2.48 18.30 5.65
N LYS A 3 1.62 19.09 6.32
CA LYS A 3 0.94 18.70 7.57
C LYS A 3 -0.56 18.97 7.41
N ASN A 4 -1.41 18.26 8.16
CA ASN A 4 -2.88 18.45 8.20
C ASN A 4 -3.58 18.31 6.82
N VAL A 5 -3.32 17.21 6.11
CA VAL A 5 -3.94 16.91 4.81
C VAL A 5 -5.35 16.35 5.02
N THR A 6 -6.35 16.91 4.33
CA THR A 6 -7.74 16.42 4.31
C THR A 6 -8.10 15.96 2.90
N ARG A 7 -9.19 15.21 2.70
CA ARG A 7 -9.66 14.81 1.35
C ARG A 7 -9.68 15.98 0.36
N LYS A 8 -10.15 17.15 0.80
CA LYS A 8 -10.27 18.36 -0.05
C LYS A 8 -8.92 18.98 -0.44
N SER A 9 -7.91 18.91 0.44
CA SER A 9 -6.59 19.51 0.18
C SER A 9 -5.57 18.53 -0.37
N ALA A 10 -5.86 17.23 -0.27
CA ALA A 10 -4.98 16.17 -0.71
C ALA A 10 -4.75 16.21 -2.22
N ARG A 11 -3.51 15.97 -2.62
CA ARG A 11 -3.13 15.86 -4.05
C ARG A 11 -2.38 14.57 -4.28
N ARG A 12 -2.45 14.06 -5.52
CA ARG A 12 -1.69 12.90 -6.00
C ARG A 12 -1.86 11.70 -5.05
N LEU A 13 -0.75 11.16 -4.53
CA LEU A 13 -0.76 9.96 -3.69
C LEU A 13 -1.58 10.14 -2.41
N TRP A 14 -1.54 11.32 -1.78
CA TRP A 14 -2.36 11.58 -0.59
C TRP A 14 -3.84 11.52 -0.90
N HIS A 15 -4.26 12.09 -2.03
CA HIS A 15 -5.66 12.04 -2.44
C HIS A 15 -6.09 10.60 -2.68
N TYR A 16 -5.26 9.83 -3.40
CA TYR A 16 -5.51 8.41 -3.61
C TYR A 16 -5.64 7.63 -2.29
N ALA A 17 -4.69 7.79 -1.37
CA ALA A 17 -4.66 7.04 -0.11
C ALA A 17 -5.88 7.34 0.77
N ILE A 18 -6.28 8.62 0.87
CA ILE A 18 -7.47 9.01 1.63
C ILE A 18 -8.73 8.43 0.97
N THR A 19 -8.87 8.56 -0.36
CA THR A 19 -10.02 7.98 -1.07
C THR A 19 -10.10 6.46 -0.87
N GLN A 20 -9.00 5.73 -0.98
CA GLN A 20 -9.01 4.28 -0.74
C GLN A 20 -9.35 3.94 0.72
N ALA A 21 -8.76 4.63 1.69
CA ALA A 21 -9.02 4.36 3.09
C ALA A 21 -10.49 4.60 3.48
N GLU A 22 -11.13 5.62 2.90
CA GLU A 22 -12.52 5.97 3.21
C GLU A 22 -13.55 5.15 2.43
N GLU A 23 -13.30 4.86 1.15
CA GLU A 23 -14.30 4.24 0.26
C GLU A 23 -14.07 2.75 0.04
N GLN A 24 -12.85 2.26 0.25
CA GLN A 24 -12.44 0.89 -0.03
C GLN A 24 -11.56 0.37 1.12
N PRO A 25 -12.13 0.25 2.34
CA PRO A 25 -11.37 -0.22 3.49
C PRO A 25 -10.75 -1.58 3.20
N ALA A 26 -9.53 -1.81 3.70
CA ALA A 26 -8.82 -3.06 3.46
C ALA A 26 -9.61 -4.24 4.05
N ASP A 27 -9.90 -5.20 3.20
CA ASP A 27 -10.53 -6.47 3.54
C ASP A 27 -9.44 -7.54 3.62
N ALA A 28 -9.24 -8.13 4.80
CA ALA A 28 -8.24 -9.16 5.02
C ALA A 28 -8.42 -10.38 4.10
N GLY A 29 -9.66 -10.67 3.64
CA GLY A 29 -9.95 -11.78 2.74
C GLY A 29 -9.50 -11.55 1.30
N ARG A 30 -9.15 -10.30 0.93
CA ARG A 30 -8.67 -9.93 -0.42
C ARG A 30 -7.16 -9.74 -0.48
N VAL A 31 -6.47 -9.91 0.63
CA VAL A 31 -5.03 -9.71 0.73
C VAL A 31 -4.31 -11.02 0.46
N GLU A 32 -3.33 -10.97 -0.44
CA GLU A 32 -2.37 -12.04 -0.64
C GLU A 32 -1.35 -12.01 0.50
N TRP A 33 -1.53 -12.86 1.51
CA TRP A 33 -0.73 -12.87 2.73
C TRP A 33 0.54 -13.73 2.62
N HIS A 34 1.63 -13.23 3.20
CA HIS A 34 2.85 -13.95 3.52
C HIS A 34 3.25 -13.64 4.96
N GLY A 35 2.92 -14.55 5.89
CA GLY A 35 3.05 -14.28 7.32
C GLY A 35 2.13 -13.12 7.75
N ASP A 36 2.71 -12.09 8.36
CA ASP A 36 1.98 -10.90 8.84
C ASP A 36 1.92 -9.76 7.82
N ILE A 37 2.57 -9.90 6.66
CA ILE A 37 2.54 -8.90 5.59
C ILE A 37 1.79 -9.44 4.37
N GLY A 38 1.27 -8.56 3.53
CA GLY A 38 0.52 -8.98 2.35
C GLY A 38 0.28 -7.87 1.33
N MET A 39 -0.06 -8.28 0.12
CA MET A 39 -0.37 -7.37 -0.98
C MET A 39 -1.88 -7.27 -1.14
N LEU A 40 -2.41 -6.05 -1.06
CA LEU A 40 -3.83 -5.79 -1.31
C LEU A 40 -4.09 -5.52 -2.78
N LYS A 41 -3.19 -4.77 -3.42
CA LYS A 41 -3.38 -4.34 -4.81
C LYS A 41 -2.05 -3.99 -5.46
N ARG A 42 -1.89 -4.38 -6.72
CA ARG A 42 -0.86 -3.85 -7.62
C ARG A 42 -1.54 -3.09 -8.75
N ARG A 43 -0.95 -1.97 -9.14
CA ARG A 43 -1.41 -1.19 -10.31
C ARG A 43 -0.25 -0.47 -10.97
N GLU A 44 -0.45 -0.06 -12.21
CA GLU A 44 0.48 0.84 -12.90
C GLU A 44 0.01 2.30 -12.76
N HIS A 45 0.95 3.20 -12.51
CA HIS A 45 0.69 4.64 -12.52
C HIS A 45 1.90 5.38 -13.11
N ALA A 46 1.68 6.06 -14.23
CA ALA A 46 2.70 6.79 -14.98
C ALA A 46 3.92 5.92 -15.32
N GLY A 47 3.68 4.71 -15.85
CA GLY A 47 4.74 3.79 -16.29
C GLY A 47 5.51 3.12 -15.15
N ARG A 48 5.01 3.18 -13.90
CA ARG A 48 5.65 2.57 -12.74
C ARG A 48 4.65 1.75 -11.94
N ALA A 49 5.10 0.62 -11.41
CA ALA A 49 4.31 -0.18 -10.49
C ALA A 49 4.09 0.57 -9.16
N ARG A 50 2.88 0.42 -8.63
CA ARG A 50 2.45 0.93 -7.33
C ARG A 50 1.76 -0.20 -6.58
N TYR A 51 2.12 -0.36 -5.32
CA TYR A 51 1.65 -1.44 -4.47
C TYR A 51 0.89 -0.85 -3.28
N ASP A 52 -0.30 -1.35 -3.03
CA ASP A 52 -0.98 -1.18 -1.77
C ASP A 52 -0.68 -2.42 -0.92
N LEU A 53 0.06 -2.20 0.15
CA LEU A 53 0.61 -3.24 1.01
C LEU A 53 -0.10 -3.22 2.36
N VAL A 54 -0.21 -4.37 3.02
CA VAL A 54 -0.93 -4.52 4.29
C VAL A 54 -0.08 -5.29 5.29
N GLN A 55 -0.04 -4.83 6.53
CA GLN A 55 0.58 -5.51 7.65
C GLN A 55 -0.45 -5.76 8.75
N ARG A 56 -0.44 -6.94 9.34
CA ARG A 56 -1.10 -7.25 10.61
C ARG A 56 -0.20 -6.79 11.75
N GLU A 57 -0.71 -5.92 12.60
CA GLU A 57 0.02 -5.44 13.78
C GLU A 57 -0.97 -5.28 14.93
N ASN A 58 -0.76 -6.01 16.03
CA ASN A 58 -1.59 -5.94 17.24
C ASN A 58 -3.10 -6.09 16.97
N GLY A 59 -3.47 -7.03 16.09
CA GLY A 59 -4.87 -7.28 15.72
C GLY A 59 -5.50 -6.23 14.80
N LYS A 60 -4.70 -5.28 14.28
CA LYS A 60 -5.14 -4.26 13.32
C LYS A 60 -4.47 -4.45 11.97
N LEU A 61 -5.15 -4.01 10.92
CA LEU A 61 -4.56 -3.91 9.58
C LEU A 61 -3.99 -2.51 9.39
N ARG A 62 -2.69 -2.43 9.11
CA ARG A 62 -2.02 -1.21 8.66
C ARG A 62 -1.84 -1.30 7.15
N VAL A 63 -2.30 -0.28 6.43
CA VAL A 63 -2.23 -0.23 4.97
C VAL A 63 -1.26 0.85 4.52
N TYR A 64 -0.37 0.50 3.58
CA TYR A 64 0.58 1.38 2.94
C TYR A 64 0.18 1.56 1.48
N TYR A 65 -0.35 2.73 1.13
CA TYR A 65 -0.89 2.98 -0.20
C TYR A 65 0.17 3.48 -1.19
N GLY A 66 0.16 2.94 -2.39
CA GLY A 66 0.94 3.39 -3.55
C GLY A 66 2.45 3.39 -3.35
N VAL A 67 2.96 2.42 -2.60
CA VAL A 67 4.39 2.18 -2.41
C VAL A 67 5.03 1.89 -3.77
N THR A 68 6.19 2.48 -4.05
CA THR A 68 6.98 2.17 -5.26
C THR A 68 8.03 1.13 -4.95
N GLU A 69 8.53 0.49 -5.99
CA GLU A 69 9.69 -0.40 -5.96
C GLU A 69 10.86 0.17 -5.12
N ASN A 70 11.17 1.47 -5.27
CA ASN A 70 12.23 2.14 -4.51
C ASN A 70 12.05 2.12 -2.97
N GLY A 71 10.84 1.90 -2.47
CA GLY A 71 10.55 1.85 -1.03
C GLY A 71 10.23 0.43 -0.53
N ILE A 72 10.44 -0.58 -1.38
CA ILE A 72 10.16 -1.98 -1.08
C ILE A 72 11.48 -2.70 -0.85
N HIS A 73 11.65 -3.28 0.33
CA HIS A 73 12.87 -3.96 0.75
C HIS A 73 12.56 -5.19 1.60
N GLY A 74 13.53 -6.11 1.72
CA GLY A 74 13.43 -7.28 2.60
C GLY A 74 12.25 -8.17 2.25
N GLU A 75 11.48 -8.61 3.26
CA GLU A 75 10.31 -9.47 3.07
C GLU A 75 9.24 -8.87 2.15
N TRP A 76 9.11 -7.54 2.12
CA TRP A 76 8.20 -6.87 1.21
C TRP A 76 8.63 -7.03 -0.25
N ALA A 77 9.94 -7.05 -0.54
CA ALA A 77 10.44 -7.27 -1.90
C ALA A 77 10.09 -8.68 -2.38
N ARG A 78 10.21 -9.67 -1.49
CA ARG A 78 9.82 -11.07 -1.75
C ARG A 78 8.36 -11.25 -2.04
N LEU A 79 7.54 -10.62 -1.20
CA LEU A 79 6.10 -10.63 -1.36
C LEU A 79 5.67 -10.10 -2.75
N VAL A 80 6.36 -9.08 -3.28
CA VAL A 80 5.99 -8.47 -4.57
C VAL A 80 6.82 -8.97 -5.76
N GLY A 81 7.72 -9.93 -5.55
CA GLY A 81 8.60 -10.50 -6.58
C GLY A 81 9.63 -9.52 -7.15
N LEU A 82 10.15 -8.59 -6.34
CA LEU A 82 11.22 -7.66 -6.72
C LEU A 82 12.62 -8.12 -6.28
N ASP A 83 12.68 -9.21 -5.53
CA ASP A 83 13.85 -9.90 -5.03
C ASP A 83 14.31 -11.04 -5.95
N ALA A 84 14.10 -10.90 -7.27
CA ALA A 84 14.59 -11.90 -8.22
C ALA A 84 16.12 -12.05 -8.11
N ASP A 85 16.55 -13.29 -7.94
CA ASP A 85 17.94 -13.78 -7.77
C ASP A 85 18.96 -13.19 -8.77
#